data_AF-A0A9J5XWK7-F1
#
_entry.id   AF-A0A9J5XWK7-F1
#
_cell.length_a   1.000
_cell.length_b   1.000
_cell.length_c   1.000
_cell.angle_alpha   90.00
_cell.angle_beta   90.00
_cell.angle_gamma   90.00
#
_symmetry.space_group_name_H-M   'P 1'
#
loop_
_entity.id
_entity.type
_entity.pdbx_description
1 polymer ?
#
loop_
_entity_poly.entity_id
_entity_poly.type
_entity_poly.pdbx_seq_one_letter_code
_entity_poly.pdbx_strand_id
1 'polypeptide(L)'
;MKKEVSSCLRVRLVESLIQSAQDLQVSPIVKYSVLSLFADRFYPSLNREGAKDAKSWLLCPLRESNLQLFALVAIWISSKIHDSPSLSVKSFKSLADNTIKEQHFTT
;
A
#
# COMPACT_ATOMS: atom_id res chain seq x y z
N MET A 1 -8.31 -19.49 -12.42
CA MET A 1 -7.33 -19.37 -11.31
C MET A 1 -6.60 -18.02 -11.21
N LYS A 2 -6.03 -17.41 -12.27
CA LYS A 2 -5.33 -16.09 -12.12
C LYS A 2 -6.23 -14.91 -11.69
N LYS A 3 -7.50 -14.88 -12.13
CA LYS A 3 -8.46 -13.82 -11.79
C LYS A 3 -8.92 -13.84 -10.32
N GLU A 4 -9.07 -15.01 -9.71
CA GLU A 4 -9.52 -15.15 -8.32
C GLU A 4 -8.46 -14.74 -7.29
N VAL A 5 -7.19 -15.04 -7.58
CA VAL A 5 -6.07 -14.58 -6.75
C VAL A 5 -5.95 -13.06 -6.82
N SER A 6 -6.13 -12.45 -8.00
CA SER A 6 -6.11 -11.00 -8.17
C SER A 6 -7.26 -10.30 -7.44
N SER A 7 -8.46 -10.90 -7.38
CA SER A 7 -9.58 -10.35 -6.60
C SER A 7 -9.35 -10.46 -5.09
N CYS A 8 -8.77 -11.56 -4.61
CA CYS A 8 -8.44 -11.74 -3.19
C CYS A 8 -7.37 -10.72 -2.74
N LEU A 9 -6.31 -10.55 -3.53
CA LEU A 9 -5.26 -9.57 -3.24
C LEU A 9 -5.80 -8.14 -3.21
N ARG A 10 -6.70 -7.80 -4.13
CA ARG A 10 -7.35 -6.48 -4.17
C ARG A 10 -8.17 -6.21 -2.89
N VAL A 11 -8.91 -7.21 -2.40
CA VAL A 11 -9.70 -7.07 -1.16
C VAL A 11 -8.78 -6.83 0.02
N ARG A 12 -7.75 -7.66 0.20
CA ARG A 12 -6.78 -7.54 1.31
C ARG A 12 -6.01 -6.21 1.31
N LEU A 13 -5.68 -5.72 0.13
CA LEU A 13 -5.08 -4.40 -0.06
C LEU A 13 -6.00 -3.28 0.40
N VAL A 14 -7.25 -3.31 -0.03
CA VAL A 14 -8.24 -2.30 0.35
C VAL A 14 -8.51 -2.35 1.85
N GLU A 15 -8.61 -3.54 2.44
CA GLU A 15 -8.72 -3.72 3.90
C GLU A 15 -7.52 -3.12 4.64
N SER A 16 -6.29 -3.44 4.20
CA SER A 16 -5.05 -2.87 4.76
C SER A 16 -5.01 -1.35 4.64
N LEU A 17 -5.53 -0.82 3.54
CA LEU A 17 -5.67 0.61 3.28
C LEU A 17 -6.63 1.28 4.26
N ILE A 18 -7.81 0.69 4.42
CA ILE A 18 -8.85 1.20 5.33
C ILE A 18 -8.33 1.19 6.76
N GLN A 19 -7.72 0.08 7.19
CA GLN A 19 -7.17 -0.05 8.54
C GLN A 19 -6.05 0.97 8.79
N SER A 20 -5.07 1.05 7.89
CA SER A 20 -3.94 1.99 8.03
C SER A 20 -4.40 3.46 8.03
N ALA A 21 -5.41 3.79 7.22
CA ALA A 21 -5.98 5.13 7.16
C ALA A 21 -6.78 5.48 8.44
N GLN A 22 -7.41 4.48 9.08
CA GLN A 22 -8.06 4.66 10.37
C GLN A 22 -7.03 4.88 11.49
N ASP A 23 -5.98 4.06 11.53
CA ASP A 23 -4.93 4.13 12.55
C ASP A 23 -4.15 5.47 12.47
N LEU A 24 -3.92 5.99 11.27
CA LEU A 24 -3.29 7.30 11.04
C LEU A 24 -4.24 8.49 11.18
N GLN A 25 -5.53 8.25 11.40
CA GLN A 25 -6.59 9.27 11.48
C GLN A 25 -6.57 10.28 10.31
N VAL A 26 -6.33 9.80 9.09
CA VAL A 26 -6.25 10.69 7.91
C VAL A 26 -7.61 11.24 7.53
N SER A 27 -7.59 12.42 6.91
CA SER A 27 -8.79 13.08 6.41
C SER A 27 -9.51 12.25 5.34
N PRO A 28 -10.84 12.38 5.18
CA PRO A 28 -11.58 11.64 4.15
C PRO A 28 -11.04 11.86 2.74
N ILE A 29 -10.58 13.08 2.43
CA ILE A 29 -10.00 13.39 1.11
C ILE A 29 -8.76 12.54 0.82
N VAL A 30 -7.91 12.30 1.82
CA VAL A 30 -6.77 11.39 1.68
C VAL A 30 -7.25 9.97 1.37
N LYS A 31 -8.27 9.47 2.06
CA LYS A 31 -8.79 8.10 1.82
C LYS A 31 -9.23 7.89 0.37
N TYR A 32 -9.98 8.85 -0.18
CA TYR A 32 -10.43 8.80 -1.58
C TYR A 32 -9.28 8.95 -2.56
N SER A 33 -8.33 9.86 -2.30
CA SER A 33 -7.15 10.04 -3.14
C SER A 33 -6.27 8.79 -3.17
N VAL A 34 -6.13 8.09 -2.04
CA VAL A 34 -5.39 6.84 -2.01
C VAL A 34 -6.09 5.75 -2.80
N LEU A 35 -7.41 5.60 -2.65
CA LEU A 35 -8.19 4.62 -3.40
C LEU A 35 -8.09 4.86 -4.91
N SER A 36 -8.16 6.12 -5.36
CA SER A 36 -7.97 6.47 -6.78
C SER A 36 -6.55 6.19 -7.24
N LEU A 37 -5.52 6.64 -6.50
CA LEU A 37 -4.12 6.35 -6.83
C LEU A 37 -3.88 4.83 -6.95
N PHE A 38 -4.52 4.07 -6.08
CA PHE A 38 -4.36 2.63 -6.03
C PHE A 38 -5.06 1.92 -7.21
N ALA A 39 -6.33 2.24 -7.44
CA ALA A 39 -7.14 1.64 -8.50
C ALA A 39 -6.67 2.04 -9.90
N ASP A 40 -6.29 3.31 -10.08
CA ASP A 40 -6.01 3.89 -11.40
C ASP A 40 -4.54 3.72 -11.82
N ARG A 41 -3.61 3.61 -10.87
CA ARG A 41 -2.17 3.57 -11.17
C ARG A 41 -1.47 2.32 -10.66
N PHE A 42 -1.58 2.00 -9.38
CA PHE A 42 -0.83 0.88 -8.80
C PHE A 42 -1.31 -0.48 -9.33
N TYR A 43 -2.61 -0.75 -9.24
CA TYR A 43 -3.16 -2.05 -9.63
C TYR A 43 -2.91 -2.39 -11.13
N PRO A 44 -3.11 -1.47 -12.09
CA PRO A 44 -2.76 -1.71 -13.49
C PRO A 44 -1.26 -1.98 -13.70
N SER A 45 -0.39 -1.33 -12.91
CA SER A 45 1.07 -1.51 -12.99
C SER A 45 1.55 -2.85 -12.45
N LEU A 46 0.81 -3.45 -11.52
CA LEU A 46 1.08 -4.80 -11.01
C LEU A 46 0.60 -5.91 -11.96
N ASN A 47 -0.52 -5.67 -12.65
CA ASN A 47 -1.15 -6.66 -13.53
C ASN A 47 -0.61 -6.66 -14.97
N ARG A 48 -0.14 -5.50 -15.47
CA ARG A 48 0.46 -5.38 -16.80
C ARG A 48 1.90 -5.88 -16.74
N GLU A 49 2.16 -7.07 -17.29
CA GLU A 49 3.42 -7.67 -17.84
C GLU A 49 4.78 -7.45 -17.13
N GLY A 50 4.98 -6.39 -16.36
CA GLY A 50 6.09 -6.16 -15.45
C GLY A 50 6.23 -7.25 -14.38
N ALA A 51 5.21 -8.03 -14.04
CA ALA A 51 5.41 -9.22 -13.20
C ALA A 51 6.16 -10.36 -13.93
N LYS A 52 6.16 -10.37 -15.27
CA LYS A 52 6.91 -11.37 -16.07
C LYS A 52 8.34 -10.94 -16.36
N ASP A 53 8.60 -9.63 -16.52
CA ASP A 53 9.93 -9.09 -16.87
C ASP A 53 10.64 -8.35 -15.72
N ALA A 54 9.94 -7.92 -14.67
CA ALA A 54 10.60 -7.24 -13.56
C ALA A 54 11.30 -8.26 -12.68
N LYS A 55 12.63 -8.26 -12.77
CA LYS A 55 13.58 -8.68 -11.73
C LYS A 55 13.44 -7.89 -10.42
N SER A 56 12.29 -7.24 -10.18
CA SER A 56 12.02 -6.49 -8.96
C SER A 56 11.69 -7.49 -7.85
N TRP A 57 12.66 -7.73 -6.98
CA TRP A 57 12.51 -8.57 -5.79
C TRP A 57 11.37 -8.12 -4.87
N LEU A 58 10.92 -6.87 -5.02
CA LEU A 58 9.81 -6.29 -4.25
C LEU A 58 8.43 -6.66 -4.81
N LEU A 59 8.34 -7.01 -6.10
CA LEU A 59 7.09 -7.35 -6.78
C LEU A 59 6.93 -8.86 -7.02
N CYS A 60 8.03 -9.62 -6.95
CA CYS A 60 8.03 -11.06 -7.20
C CYS A 60 8.75 -11.83 -6.08
N PRO A 61 8.03 -12.63 -5.27
CA PRO A 61 6.57 -12.80 -5.24
C PRO A 61 5.86 -11.60 -4.61
N LEU A 62 4.64 -11.29 -5.07
CA LEU A 62 3.79 -10.28 -4.45
C LEU A 62 3.26 -10.82 -3.11
N ARG A 63 3.91 -10.45 -2.00
CA ARG A 63 3.53 -10.83 -0.63
C ARG A 63 2.63 -9.79 0.01
N GLU A 64 1.90 -10.20 1.05
CA GLU A 64 1.06 -9.32 1.87
C GLU A 64 1.85 -8.13 2.46
N SER A 65 3.08 -8.39 2.91
CA SER A 65 4.01 -7.37 3.43
C SER A 65 4.31 -6.26 2.42
N ASN A 66 4.51 -6.62 1.15
CA ASN A 66 4.74 -5.66 0.07
C ASN A 66 3.48 -4.85 -0.22
N LEU A 67 2.30 -5.49 -0.16
CA LEU A 67 1.02 -4.83 -0.35
C LEU A 67 0.73 -3.80 0.74
N GLN A 68 0.98 -4.15 2.00
CA GLN A 68 0.88 -3.24 3.14
C GLN A 68 1.85 -2.06 3.00
N LEU A 69 3.08 -2.30 2.53
CA LEU A 69 4.04 -1.24 2.26
C LEU A 69 3.53 -0.28 1.17
N PHE A 70 3.00 -0.79 0.06
CA PHE A 70 2.44 0.05 -1.01
C PHE A 70 1.22 0.84 -0.53
N ALA A 71 0.37 0.24 0.30
CA ALA A 71 -0.75 0.93 0.94
C ALA A 71 -0.26 2.13 1.78
N LEU A 72 0.74 1.93 2.64
CA LEU A 72 1.32 2.99 3.46
C LEU A 72 1.96 4.11 2.63
N VAL A 73 2.69 3.77 1.57
CA VAL A 73 3.28 4.75 0.64
C VAL A 73 2.20 5.57 -0.06
N ALA A 74 1.12 4.94 -0.49
CA ALA A 74 0.02 5.63 -1.15
C ALA A 74 -0.68 6.61 -0.17
N ILE A 75 -0.88 6.21 1.09
CA ILE A 75 -1.38 7.09 2.17
C ILE A 75 -0.42 8.25 2.40
N TRP A 76 0.90 8.01 2.45
CA TRP A 76 1.89 9.06 2.64
C TRP A 76 1.86 10.09 1.52
N ILE A 77 1.85 9.65 0.25
CA ILE A 77 1.74 10.54 -0.91
C ILE A 77 0.46 11.38 -0.82
N SER A 78 -0.67 10.74 -0.56
CA SER A 78 -1.96 11.43 -0.51
C SER A 78 -2.05 12.42 0.66
N SER A 79 -1.49 12.05 1.82
CA SER A 79 -1.42 12.94 2.99
C SER A 79 -0.53 14.15 2.72
N LYS A 80 0.57 13.99 1.95
CA LYS A 80 1.43 15.11 1.57
C LYS A 80 0.76 16.08 0.59
N ILE A 81 -0.21 15.61 -0.20
CA ILE A 81 -0.95 16.43 -1.16
C ILE A 81 -2.08 17.20 -0.48
N HIS A 82 -2.81 16.56 0.45
CA HIS A 82 -4.07 17.09 0.97
C HIS A 82 -4.04 17.54 2.43
N ASP A 83 -3.15 17.01 3.26
CA ASP A 83 -3.11 17.36 4.70
C ASP A 83 -2.05 18.44 4.97
N SER A 84 -2.44 19.42 5.80
CA SER A 84 -1.55 20.41 6.39
C SER A 84 -1.84 20.54 7.89
N PRO A 85 -0.88 20.25 8.79
CA PRO A 85 0.47 19.77 8.51
C PRO A 85 0.48 18.31 8.05
N SER A 86 1.35 17.98 7.10
CA SER A 86 1.47 16.61 6.60
C SER A 86 1.92 15.64 7.70
N LEU A 87 1.36 14.43 7.71
CA LEU A 87 1.78 13.36 8.62
C LEU A 87 3.30 13.13 8.59
N SER A 88 3.89 12.96 9.78
CA SER A 88 5.31 12.71 9.94
C SER A 88 5.68 11.31 9.45
N VAL A 89 6.85 11.18 8.82
CA VAL A 89 7.43 9.88 8.44
C VAL A 89 7.57 8.95 9.65
N LYS A 90 7.72 9.51 10.87
CA LYS A 90 7.77 8.72 12.11
C LYS A 90 6.48 7.96 12.38
N SER A 91 5.32 8.55 12.09
CA SER A 91 4.01 7.91 12.27
C SER A 91 3.84 6.74 11.30
N PHE A 92 4.25 6.92 10.05
CA PHE A 92 4.27 5.84 9.05
C PHE A 92 5.23 4.73 9.43
N LYS A 93 6.43 5.06 9.92
CA LYS A 93 7.39 4.06 10.41
C LYS A 93 6.81 3.25 11.56
N SER A 94 6.26 3.92 12.57
CA SER A 94 5.66 3.22 13.73
C SER A 94 4.53 2.29 13.31
N LEU A 95 3.70 2.70 12.35
CA LEU A 95 2.62 1.85 11.83
C LEU A 95 3.17 0.68 11.00
N ALA A 96 4.21 0.92 10.18
CA ALA A 96 4.89 -0.11 9.40
C ALA A 96 5.53 -1.17 10.30
N ASP A 97 6.20 -0.76 11.39
CA ASP A 97 6.83 -1.66 12.36
C ASP A 97 5.78 -2.57 13.06
N ASN A 98 4.58 -2.04 13.31
CA ASN A 98 3.48 -2.80 13.91
C ASN A 98 2.76 -3.74 12.92
N THR A 99 2.68 -3.35 11.65
CA THR A 99 1.83 -4.02 10.65
C THR A 99 2.63 -5.02 9.80
N ILE A 100 3.84 -4.66 9.39
CA ILE A 100 4.68 -5.45 8.48
C ILE A 100 5.59 -6.36 9.30
N LYS A 101 5.14 -7.58 9.57
CA LYS A 101 5.88 -8.56 10.39
C LYS A 101 7.03 -9.26 9.65
N GLU A 102 7.04 -9.23 8.32
CA GLU A 102 8.08 -9.86 7.48
C GLU A 102 9.16 -8.86 7.03
N GLN A 103 9.76 -8.09 7.96
CA GLN A 103 10.94 -7.28 7.63
C GLN A 103 12.21 -8.14 7.74
N HIS A 104 12.61 -8.78 6.63
CA HIS A 104 13.79 -9.65 6.59
C HIS A 104 15.16 -8.91 6.69
N PHE A 105 15.18 -7.61 6.98
CA PHE A 105 16.40 -6.79 6.98
C PHE A 105 16.80 -6.22 8.35
N THR A 106 16.04 -6.52 9.41
CA THR A 106 16.37 -6.11 10.78
C THR A 106 16.68 -7.37 11.60
N THR A 107 17.90 -7.89 11.47
CA THR A 107 18.50 -8.77 12.48
C THR A 107 19.63 -8.00 13.13
#